data_AF-A0A3D4DUV7-F1
#
_entry.id   AF-A0A3D4DUV7-F1
#
_cell.length_a   1.000
_cell.length_b   1.000
_cell.length_c   1.000
_cell.angle_alpha   90.00
_cell.angle_beta   90.00
_cell.angle_gamma   90.00
#
_symmetry.space_group_name_H-M   'P 1'
#
loop_
_entity.id
_entity.type
_entity.pdbx_description
1 polymer ?
#
loop_
_entity_poly.entity_id
_entity_poly.type
_entity_poly.pdbx_seq_one_letter_code
_entity_poly.pdbx_strand_id
1 'polypeptide(L)'
;MPERARSRGRPVAISTGGHILPVLPTYKQVPGTEGAIYYYYESPDNAVNDWLVHTHRDRIDSPPDFFTAGGMAALAVVQALETEALETEALIAAMEGMSRETPKGTMTFRREDHQALRSMSHFKIRVDDGVDWAIPELVREITADEVGIALGHT
;
A
#
# COMPACT_ATOMS: atom_id res chain seq x y z
N MET A 1 -2.75 30.04 48.40
CA MET A 1 -1.93 29.24 47.47
C MET A 1 -2.77 28.95 46.24
N PRO A 2 -2.37 29.32 45.02
CA PRO A 2 -3.20 29.06 43.85
C PRO A 2 -2.97 27.62 43.36
N GLU A 3 -4.09 26.93 43.15
CA GLU A 3 -4.23 25.58 42.66
C GLU A 3 -3.77 25.51 41.20
N ARG A 4 -2.76 24.68 40.90
CA ARG A 4 -2.28 24.48 39.53
C ARG A 4 -3.35 23.72 38.74
N ALA A 5 -3.91 24.37 37.73
CA ALA A 5 -4.73 23.72 36.72
C ALA A 5 -3.94 22.57 36.09
N ARG A 6 -4.36 21.32 36.35
CA ARG A 6 -3.89 20.16 35.58
C ARG A 6 -4.48 20.30 34.19
N SER A 7 -3.62 20.49 33.18
CA SER A 7 -4.05 20.31 31.79
C SER A 7 -4.62 18.89 31.66
N ARG A 8 -5.86 18.78 31.18
CA ARG A 8 -6.43 17.49 30.79
C ARG A 8 -5.65 17.03 29.56
N GLY A 9 -4.58 16.27 29.79
CA GLY A 9 -3.78 15.69 28.73
C GLY A 9 -4.69 14.86 27.83
N ARG A 10 -4.68 15.15 26.53
CA ARG A 10 -5.31 14.27 25.54
C ARG A 10 -4.66 12.88 25.69
N PRO A 11 -5.43 11.78 25.64
CA PRO A 11 -4.84 10.45 25.64
C PRO A 11 -3.82 10.37 24.50
N VAL A 12 -2.60 9.90 24.82
CA VAL A 12 -1.57 9.63 23.82
C VAL A 12 -2.03 8.41 23.04
N ALA A 13 -2.32 8.60 21.76
CA ALA A 13 -2.64 7.51 20.84
C ALA A 13 -1.35 7.02 20.18
N ILE A 14 -1.08 5.72 20.27
CA ILE A 14 0.02 5.08 19.56
C ILE A 14 -0.50 4.67 18.18
N SER A 15 0.21 5.05 17.12
CA SER A 15 -0.01 4.61 15.74
C SER A 15 1.14 3.70 15.31
N THR A 16 0.86 2.75 14.42
CA THR A 16 1.87 1.84 13.86
C THR A 16 1.95 1.99 12.34
N GLY A 17 3.12 1.76 11.76
CA GLY A 17 3.22 1.56 10.32
C GLY A 17 2.58 0.23 9.93
N GLY A 18 2.05 0.11 8.73
CA GLY A 18 1.72 -1.19 8.17
C GLY A 18 2.97 -2.01 7.88
N HIS A 19 2.83 -3.32 7.79
CA HIS A 19 3.97 -4.22 7.61
C HIS A 19 3.63 -5.43 6.74
N ILE A 20 4.66 -6.13 6.28
CA ILE A 20 4.55 -7.40 5.56
C ILE A 20 3.82 -8.47 6.40
N LEU A 21 3.13 -9.38 5.72
CA LEU A 21 2.32 -10.44 6.30
C LEU A 21 3.04 -11.25 7.40
N PRO A 22 4.33 -11.64 7.27
CA PRO A 22 5.05 -12.37 8.32
C PRO A 22 5.22 -11.62 9.65
N VAL A 23 5.07 -10.28 9.65
CA VAL A 23 5.19 -9.45 10.86
C VAL A 23 3.84 -9.22 11.53
N LEU A 24 2.74 -9.33 10.80
CA LEU A 24 1.39 -9.10 11.32
C LEU A 24 0.95 -9.99 12.50
N PRO A 25 1.50 -11.21 12.73
CA PRO A 25 1.26 -11.93 13.99
C PRO A 25 1.66 -11.13 15.23
N THR A 26 2.73 -10.32 15.17
CA THR A 26 3.17 -9.48 16.31
C THR A 26 2.16 -8.38 16.64
N TYR A 27 1.34 -7.96 15.67
CA TYR A 27 0.35 -6.90 15.86
C TYR A 27 -0.88 -7.36 16.65
N LYS A 28 -1.00 -8.67 16.93
CA LYS A 28 -2.03 -9.19 17.85
C LYS A 28 -1.91 -8.61 19.26
N GLN A 29 -0.74 -8.05 19.61
CA GLN A 29 -0.49 -7.38 20.89
C GLN A 29 -1.04 -5.94 20.96
N VAL A 30 -1.45 -5.36 19.82
CA VAL A 30 -1.88 -3.96 19.71
C VAL A 30 -3.24 -3.83 18.96
N PRO A 31 -4.30 -4.49 19.43
CA PRO A 31 -5.62 -4.40 18.80
C PRO A 31 -6.17 -2.97 18.84
N GLY A 32 -6.84 -2.57 17.77
CA GLY A 32 -7.45 -1.25 17.62
C GLY A 32 -6.47 -0.12 17.26
N THR A 33 -5.15 -0.39 17.20
CA THR A 33 -4.17 0.58 16.71
C THR A 33 -4.41 0.87 15.23
N GLU A 34 -4.31 2.14 14.87
CA GLU A 34 -4.52 2.65 13.51
C GLU A 34 -3.18 3.05 12.87
N GLY A 35 -3.12 2.98 11.54
CA GLY A 35 -1.90 3.17 10.78
C GLY A 35 -2.12 3.24 9.28
N ALA A 36 -1.05 3.49 8.53
CA ALA A 36 -1.07 3.40 7.06
C ALA A 36 -0.26 2.21 6.58
N ILE A 37 -0.82 1.39 5.69
CA ILE A 37 -0.16 0.26 5.05
C ILE A 37 -0.17 0.46 3.54
N TYR A 38 0.88 -0.03 2.87
CA TYR A 38 0.91 0.02 1.41
C TYR A 38 0.10 -1.09 0.77
N TYR A 39 0.01 -2.29 1.35
CA TYR A 39 -0.81 -3.35 0.79
C TYR A 39 -1.19 -4.36 1.88
N TYR A 40 -2.47 -4.70 1.93
CA TYR A 40 -3.00 -5.90 2.56
C TYR A 40 -3.98 -6.50 1.55
N TYR A 41 -3.93 -7.81 1.32
CA TYR A 41 -4.57 -8.44 0.16
C TYR A 41 -6.10 -8.29 0.11
N GLU A 42 -6.75 -8.00 1.24
CA GLU A 42 -8.20 -7.75 1.33
C GLU A 42 -8.58 -6.27 1.15
N SER A 43 -7.61 -5.36 1.15
CA SER A 43 -7.89 -3.92 1.13
C SER A 43 -8.25 -3.37 -0.26
N PRO A 44 -7.53 -3.69 -1.35
CA PRO A 44 -7.92 -3.20 -2.67
C PRO A 44 -9.14 -3.94 -3.22
N ASP A 45 -10.12 -3.18 -3.70
CA ASP A 45 -11.33 -3.69 -4.35
C ASP A 45 -11.24 -3.45 -5.86
N ASN A 46 -10.55 -4.34 -6.58
CA ASN A 46 -10.41 -4.28 -8.03
C ASN A 46 -10.06 -5.66 -8.62
N ALA A 47 -10.42 -5.86 -9.88
CA ALA A 47 -10.25 -7.14 -10.58
C ALA A 47 -8.78 -7.61 -10.70
N VAL A 48 -7.81 -6.68 -10.69
CA VAL A 48 -6.38 -7.02 -10.76
C VAL A 48 -5.92 -7.64 -9.43
N ASN A 49 -6.39 -7.09 -8.32
CA ASN A 49 -6.16 -7.63 -6.98
C ASN A 49 -6.85 -8.99 -6.81
N ASP A 50 -8.12 -9.10 -7.22
CA ASP A 50 -8.87 -10.35 -7.13
C ASP A 50 -8.16 -11.50 -7.85
N TRP A 51 -7.69 -11.23 -9.07
CA TRP A 51 -6.90 -12.18 -9.84
C TRP A 51 -5.59 -12.55 -9.14
N LEU A 52 -4.88 -11.56 -8.58
CA LEU A 52 -3.63 -11.80 -7.87
C LEU A 52 -3.85 -12.66 -6.63
N VAL A 53 -4.87 -12.36 -5.82
CA VAL A 53 -5.21 -13.09 -4.61
C VAL A 53 -5.54 -14.54 -4.93
N HIS A 54 -6.43 -14.77 -5.89
CA HIS A 54 -6.80 -16.11 -6.32
C HIS A 54 -5.59 -16.89 -6.86
N THR A 55 -4.86 -16.32 -7.82
CA THR A 55 -3.74 -16.98 -8.48
C THR A 55 -2.60 -17.29 -7.51
N HIS A 56 -2.30 -16.40 -6.57
CA HIS A 56 -1.22 -16.61 -5.61
C HIS A 56 -1.59 -17.70 -4.60
N ARG A 57 -2.84 -17.75 -4.14
CA ARG A 57 -3.34 -18.82 -3.25
C ARG A 57 -3.28 -20.18 -3.94
N ASP A 58 -3.75 -20.26 -5.20
CA ASP A 58 -3.73 -21.51 -5.96
C ASP A 58 -2.32 -22.05 -6.19
N ARG A 59 -1.31 -21.18 -6.29
CA ARG A 59 0.08 -21.56 -6.61
C ARG A 59 0.97 -21.74 -5.37
N ILE A 60 0.75 -20.97 -4.31
CA ILE A 60 1.68 -20.81 -3.18
C ILE A 60 0.95 -21.00 -1.83
N ASP A 61 -0.31 -21.42 -1.83
CA ASP A 61 -1.12 -21.74 -0.64
C ASP A 61 -1.10 -20.64 0.44
N SER A 62 -1.01 -19.39 -0.02
CA SER A 62 -0.91 -18.20 0.84
C SER A 62 -1.42 -16.98 0.08
N PRO A 63 -1.93 -15.95 0.79
CA PRO A 63 -2.24 -14.69 0.12
C PRO A 63 -0.97 -14.01 -0.41
N PRO A 64 -1.10 -13.18 -1.46
CA PRO A 64 -0.02 -12.32 -1.90
C PRO A 64 0.29 -11.29 -0.80
N ASP A 65 1.54 -10.89 -0.71
CA ASP A 65 1.98 -9.85 0.21
C ASP A 65 2.51 -8.64 -0.57
N PHE A 66 2.95 -7.63 0.18
CA PHE A 66 3.55 -6.37 -0.24
C PHE A 66 4.47 -6.48 -1.47
N PHE A 67 5.43 -7.41 -1.44
CA PHE A 67 6.42 -7.60 -2.49
C PHE A 67 5.81 -8.22 -3.74
N THR A 68 4.85 -9.13 -3.59
CA THR A 68 4.13 -9.76 -4.70
C THR A 68 3.29 -8.72 -5.45
N ALA A 69 2.53 -7.90 -4.71
CA ALA A 69 1.74 -6.82 -5.32
C ALA A 69 2.62 -5.79 -6.04
N GLY A 70 3.77 -5.42 -5.44
CA GLY A 70 4.75 -4.54 -6.08
C GLY A 70 5.38 -5.14 -7.34
N GLY A 71 5.73 -6.43 -7.33
CA GLY A 71 6.27 -7.13 -8.49
C GLY A 71 5.28 -7.20 -9.66
N MET A 72 4.00 -7.48 -9.38
CA MET A 72 2.96 -7.50 -10.42
C MET A 72 2.74 -6.11 -11.02
N ALA A 73 2.76 -5.05 -10.21
CA ALA A 73 2.65 -3.67 -10.71
C ALA A 73 3.79 -3.32 -11.68
N ALA A 74 5.03 -3.73 -11.37
CA ALA A 74 6.16 -3.53 -12.26
C ALA A 74 6.01 -4.29 -13.60
N LEU A 75 5.52 -5.53 -13.55
CA LEU A 75 5.28 -6.33 -14.77
C LEU A 75 4.19 -5.71 -15.65
N ALA A 76 3.10 -5.19 -15.07
CA ALA A 76 2.03 -4.55 -15.82
C ALA A 76 2.51 -3.32 -16.60
N VAL A 77 3.45 -2.56 -16.03
CA VAL A 77 4.10 -1.42 -16.70
C VAL A 77 4.95 -1.89 -17.88
N VAL A 78 5.82 -2.87 -17.65
CA VAL A 78 6.71 -3.40 -18.69
C VAL A 78 5.92 -4.01 -19.83
N GLN A 79 4.87 -4.76 -19.53
CA GLN A 79 4.00 -5.38 -20.54
C GLN A 79 3.30 -4.36 -21.43
N ALA A 80 3.06 -3.16 -20.92
CA ALA A 80 2.40 -2.10 -21.66
C ALA A 80 3.35 -1.22 -22.48
N LEU A 81 4.65 -1.51 -22.44
CA LEU A 81 5.62 -0.93 -23.35
C LEU A 81 5.52 -1.69 -24.69
N GLU A 82 4.61 -1.23 -25.54
CA GLU A 82 4.46 -1.71 -26.92
C GLU A 82 5.57 -1.11 -27.81
N THR A 83 6.82 -1.45 -27.54
CA THR A 83 7.98 -1.01 -28.34
C THR A 83 8.82 -2.19 -28.80
N GLU A 84 9.16 -2.21 -30.09
CA GLU A 84 10.08 -3.22 -30.66
C GLU A 84 11.54 -2.94 -30.29
N ALA A 85 11.86 -1.72 -29.86
CA ALA A 85 13.19 -1.29 -29.48
C ALA A 85 13.22 -0.82 -28.01
N LEU A 86 14.12 -1.40 -27.22
CA LEU A 86 14.34 -1.08 -25.79
C LEU A 86 15.32 0.09 -25.62
N GLU A 87 15.21 1.10 -26.49
CA GLU A 87 16.06 2.29 -26.43
C GLU A 87 15.65 3.18 -25.25
N THR A 88 16.62 3.53 -24.40
CA THR A 88 16.36 4.20 -23.11
C THR A 88 15.51 5.46 -23.23
N GLU A 89 15.82 6.36 -24.16
CA GLU A 89 15.07 7.62 -24.32
C GLU A 89 13.62 7.38 -24.77
N ALA A 90 13.38 6.35 -25.57
CA ALA A 90 12.02 5.97 -25.97
C ALA A 90 11.23 5.40 -24.79
N LEU A 91 11.88 4.62 -23.92
CA LEU A 91 11.27 4.07 -22.71
C LEU A 91 10.92 5.18 -21.71
N ILE A 92 11.82 6.14 -21.49
CA ILE A 92 11.57 7.31 -20.64
C ILE A 92 10.35 8.07 -21.15
N ALA A 93 10.34 8.42 -22.44
CA ALA A 93 9.23 9.15 -23.05
C ALA A 93 7.90 8.38 -22.97
N ALA A 94 7.91 7.06 -23.07
CA ALA A 94 6.73 6.23 -22.93
C ALA A 94 6.22 6.13 -21.48
N MET A 95 7.12 6.15 -20.49
CA MET A 95 6.79 5.96 -19.08
C MET A 95 6.39 7.27 -18.38
N GLU A 96 6.90 8.42 -18.79
CA GLU A 96 6.55 9.71 -18.18
C GLU A 96 5.05 10.03 -18.31
N GLY A 97 4.34 10.09 -17.19
CA GLY A 97 2.89 10.30 -17.14
C GLY A 97 2.06 9.04 -17.42
N MET A 98 2.71 7.88 -17.65
CA MET A 98 2.02 6.61 -17.86
C MET A 98 1.20 6.24 -16.62
N SER A 99 -0.07 5.90 -16.85
CA SER A 99 -0.97 5.35 -15.82
C SER A 99 -1.40 3.93 -16.17
N ARG A 100 -1.40 3.01 -15.20
CA ARG A 100 -1.78 1.60 -15.37
C ARG A 100 -2.56 1.09 -14.17
N GLU A 101 -3.50 0.18 -14.43
CA GLU A 101 -4.17 -0.58 -13.39
C GLU A 101 -3.21 -1.61 -12.79
N THR A 102 -3.21 -1.68 -11.46
CA THR A 102 -2.37 -2.58 -10.66
C THR A 102 -3.23 -3.22 -9.57
N PRO A 103 -2.73 -4.20 -8.79
CA PRO A 103 -3.44 -4.70 -7.63
C PRO A 103 -3.84 -3.60 -6.63
N LYS A 104 -3.14 -2.47 -6.66
CA LYS A 104 -3.39 -1.31 -5.80
C LYS A 104 -4.27 -0.23 -6.44
N GLY A 105 -4.94 -0.54 -7.55
CA GLY A 105 -5.63 0.45 -8.38
C GLY A 105 -4.65 1.16 -9.32
N THR A 106 -5.07 2.33 -9.83
CA THR A 106 -4.28 3.11 -10.78
C THR A 106 -2.95 3.57 -10.17
N MET A 107 -1.87 3.28 -10.87
CA MET A 107 -0.52 3.75 -10.56
C MET A 107 -0.03 4.64 -11.71
N THR A 108 0.52 5.81 -11.38
CA THR A 108 1.00 6.79 -12.36
C THR A 108 2.47 7.11 -12.13
N PHE A 109 3.28 7.07 -13.19
CA PHE A 109 4.65 7.58 -13.12
C PHE A 109 4.64 9.10 -13.25
N ARG A 110 4.99 9.78 -12.16
CA ARG A 110 5.14 11.23 -12.14
C ARG A 110 6.30 11.64 -13.05
N ARG A 111 6.08 12.64 -13.92
CA ARG A 111 7.07 13.03 -14.93
C ARG A 111 8.32 13.65 -14.31
N GLU A 112 8.16 14.36 -13.20
CA GLU A 112 9.19 15.18 -12.57
C GLU A 112 10.29 14.37 -11.88
N ASP A 113 9.96 13.21 -11.32
CA ASP A 113 10.91 12.39 -10.55
C ASP A 113 10.72 10.88 -10.73
N HIS A 114 9.88 10.47 -11.68
CA HIS A 114 9.58 9.08 -12.02
C HIS A 114 9.06 8.25 -10.83
N GLN A 115 8.56 8.91 -9.78
CA GLN A 115 7.88 8.26 -8.68
C GLN A 115 6.58 7.63 -9.20
N ALA A 116 6.40 6.35 -8.91
CA ALA A 116 5.12 5.67 -9.08
C ALA A 116 4.14 6.11 -7.97
N LEU A 117 3.30 7.09 -8.30
CA LEU A 117 2.21 7.57 -7.46
C LEU A 117 1.10 6.52 -7.42
N ARG A 118 0.59 6.26 -6.21
CA ARG A 118 -0.39 5.22 -5.91
C ARG A 118 -0.99 5.44 -4.53
N SER A 119 -2.19 4.93 -4.32
CA SER A 119 -2.87 5.03 -3.05
C SER A 119 -2.20 4.21 -1.95
N MET A 120 -2.49 4.58 -0.70
CA MET A 120 -2.16 3.86 0.53
C MET A 120 -3.46 3.50 1.26
N SER A 121 -3.41 2.58 2.21
CA SER A 121 -4.59 2.18 2.98
C SER A 121 -4.44 2.62 4.43
N HIS A 122 -5.37 3.43 4.93
CA HIS A 122 -5.54 3.61 6.37
C HIS A 122 -6.20 2.36 6.92
N PHE A 123 -5.59 1.72 7.91
CA PHE A 123 -6.12 0.53 8.56
C PHE A 123 -6.29 0.71 10.07
N LYS A 124 -7.09 -0.20 10.63
CA LYS A 124 -7.21 -0.46 12.07
C LYS A 124 -6.96 -1.94 12.34
N ILE A 125 -6.17 -2.25 13.37
CA ILE A 125 -5.89 -3.65 13.71
C ILE A 125 -7.11 -4.31 14.34
N ARG A 126 -7.57 -5.39 13.72
CA ARG A 126 -8.54 -6.35 14.24
C ARG A 126 -7.84 -7.69 14.51
N VAL A 127 -8.24 -8.39 15.56
CA VAL A 127 -7.70 -9.71 15.92
C VAL A 127 -8.83 -10.71 15.93
N ASP A 128 -8.68 -11.75 15.11
CA ASP A 128 -9.61 -12.86 15.02
C ASP A 128 -8.92 -14.15 15.48
N ASP A 129 -9.60 -14.96 16.28
CA ASP A 129 -9.05 -16.21 16.82
C ASP A 129 -8.75 -17.26 15.72
N GLY A 130 -9.42 -17.16 14.56
CA GLY A 130 -9.26 -18.07 13.42
C GLY A 130 -8.24 -17.63 12.36
N VAL A 131 -7.56 -16.50 12.55
CA VAL A 131 -6.57 -15.97 11.58
C VAL A 131 -5.20 -15.90 12.23
N ASP A 132 -4.17 -16.41 11.55
CA ASP A 132 -2.82 -16.55 12.12
C ASP A 132 -2.16 -15.19 12.45
N TRP A 133 -2.51 -14.15 11.70
CA TRP A 133 -2.03 -12.78 11.88
C TRP A 133 -3.12 -11.81 12.34
N ALA A 134 -2.71 -10.63 12.83
CA ALA A 134 -3.66 -9.53 13.06
C ALA A 134 -4.06 -8.90 11.72
N ILE A 135 -5.34 -8.58 11.56
CA ILE A 135 -5.93 -8.11 10.31
C ILE A 135 -5.85 -6.58 10.28
N PRO A 136 -5.14 -5.96 9.33
CA PRO A 136 -5.21 -4.53 9.06
C PRO A 136 -6.53 -4.24 8.33
N GLU A 137 -7.61 -4.11 9.07
CA GLU A 137 -8.93 -3.82 8.52
C GLU A 137 -8.95 -2.43 7.91
N LEU A 138 -9.39 -2.33 6.65
CA LEU A 138 -9.43 -1.08 5.92
C LEU A 138 -10.40 -0.10 6.59
N VAL A 139 -9.89 1.06 7.00
CA VAL A 139 -10.71 2.19 7.44
C VAL A 139 -11.08 3.06 6.24
N ARG A 140 -10.09 3.40 5.39
CA ARG A 140 -10.28 4.12 4.13
C ARG A 140 -9.05 4.04 3.24
N GLU A 141 -9.25 4.31 1.97
CA GLU A 141 -8.17 4.65 1.06
C GLU A 141 -7.59 6.04 1.38
N ILE A 142 -6.28 6.21 1.19
CA ILE A 142 -5.57 7.47 1.15
C ILE A 142 -5.06 7.60 -0.29
N THR A 143 -5.68 8.47 -1.07
CA THR A 143 -5.34 8.64 -2.49
C THR A 143 -3.92 9.18 -2.67
N ALA A 144 -3.32 8.98 -3.84
CA ALA A 144 -1.98 9.49 -4.13
C ALA A 144 -1.87 11.02 -3.91
N ASP A 145 -2.93 11.76 -4.25
CA ASP A 145 -3.01 13.22 -4.05
C ASP A 145 -3.05 13.60 -2.56
N GLU A 146 -3.74 12.82 -1.72
CA GLU A 146 -3.78 13.05 -0.26
C GLU A 146 -2.44 12.76 0.43
N VAL A 147 -1.65 11.82 -0.09
CA VAL A 147 -0.32 11.51 0.49
C VAL A 147 0.60 12.73 0.35
N GLY A 148 0.47 13.51 -0.72
CA GLY A 148 1.23 14.75 -0.92
C GLY A 148 2.74 14.52 -0.99
N ILE A 149 3.18 13.49 -1.73
CA ILE A 149 4.60 13.14 -1.85
C ILE A 149 5.38 14.31 -2.48
N ALA A 150 6.35 14.85 -1.74
CA ALA A 150 7.24 15.90 -2.22
C ALA A 150 8.07 15.45 -3.44
N LEU A 151 8.55 16.40 -4.24
CA LEU A 151 9.50 16.11 -5.31
C LEU A 151 10.85 15.73 -4.71
N GLY A 152 11.40 14.59 -5.12
CA GLY A 152 12.66 14.06 -4.58
C GLY A 152 13.92 14.69 -5.17
N HIS A 153 13.80 15.43 -6.27
CA HIS A 153 14.91 16.02 -7.02
C HIS A 153 14.55 17.48 -7.36
N THR A 154 15.08 18.42 -6.58
CA THR A 154 15.09 19.86 -6.89
C THR A 154 16.49 20.31 -7.22
#